data_AF-A0A1I5E3J4-F1
#
_entry.id   AF-A0A1I5E3J4-F1
#
_cell.length_a   1.000
_cell.length_b   1.000
_cell.length_c   1.000
_cell.angle_alpha   90.00
_cell.angle_beta   90.00
_cell.angle_gamma   90.00
#
_symmetry.space_group_name_H-M   'P 1'
#
loop_
_entity.id
_entity.type
_entity.pdbx_description
1 polymer ?
#
loop_
_entity_poly.entity_id
_entity_poly.type
_entity_poly.pdbx_seq_one_letter_code
_entity_poly.pdbx_strand_id
1 'polypeptide(L)'
;MSCEAGKPPSGSGRTVEAARENLRNNKNDEIEGTFCHALFEDRVFDEALLVPLIADIECVLGQDAVSPEDRRLAHWVMMGTLRCLFSHFDANDLYKIENLDAEVYGRWSGDYFERFRALMSR
;
A
#
# COMPACT_ATOMS: atom_id res chain seq x y z
N MET A 1 -45.54 13.06 2.80
CA MET A 1 -44.31 13.82 3.08
C MET A 1 -43.20 12.81 3.31
N SER A 2 -42.36 12.62 2.30
CA SER A 2 -41.21 11.73 2.34
C SER A 2 -40.03 12.44 2.98
N CYS A 3 -39.32 11.75 3.87
CA CYS A 3 -37.95 12.06 4.24
C CYS A 3 -37.17 10.75 4.19
N GLU A 4 -36.81 10.31 2.98
CA GLU A 4 -35.72 9.35 2.84
C GLU A 4 -34.43 10.11 3.15
N ALA A 5 -33.81 9.76 4.27
CA ALA A 5 -32.46 10.18 4.58
C ALA A 5 -31.53 9.54 3.55
N GLY A 6 -31.03 10.35 2.62
CA GLY A 6 -30.03 9.94 1.65
C GLY A 6 -28.83 9.33 2.37
N LYS A 7 -28.57 8.05 2.09
CA LYS A 7 -27.29 7.41 2.39
C LYS A 7 -26.20 8.23 1.68
N PRO A 8 -25.08 8.58 2.34
CA PRO A 8 -23.99 9.24 1.65
C PRO A 8 -23.44 8.31 0.55
N PRO A 9 -22.99 8.85 -0.58
CA PRO A 9 -22.38 8.04 -1.63
C PRO A 9 -21.07 7.46 -1.10
N SER A 10 -21.08 6.18 -0.71
CA SER A 10 -19.85 5.45 -0.39
C SER A 10 -19.25 4.94 -1.70
N GLY A 11 -18.10 5.47 -2.09
CA GLY A 11 -17.27 4.90 -3.16
C GLY A 11 -16.84 5.94 -4.17
N SER A 12 -15.65 6.51 -3.96
CA SER A 12 -14.82 6.95 -5.09
C SER A 12 -14.72 5.76 -6.06
N GLY A 13 -15.06 5.97 -7.33
CA GLY A 13 -15.22 4.93 -8.37
C GLY A 13 -13.92 4.23 -8.79
N ARG A 14 -13.20 3.65 -7.84
CA ARG A 14 -12.03 2.79 -8.05
C ARG A 14 -12.52 1.42 -8.48
N THR A 15 -12.20 1.02 -9.71
CA THR A 15 -12.47 -0.33 -10.20
C THR A 15 -11.35 -1.29 -9.76
N VAL A 16 -11.66 -2.58 -9.68
CA VAL A 16 -10.66 -3.62 -9.39
C VAL A 16 -9.57 -3.64 -10.46
N GLU A 17 -9.92 -3.42 -11.72
CA GLU A 17 -8.98 -3.39 -12.84
C GLU A 17 -7.98 -2.22 -12.69
N ALA A 18 -8.46 -1.03 -12.32
CA ALA A 18 -7.59 0.12 -12.07
C ALA A 18 -6.68 -0.12 -10.87
N ALA A 19 -7.22 -0.66 -9.77
CA ALA A 19 -6.44 -1.00 -8.58
C ALA A 19 -5.36 -2.05 -8.89
N ARG A 20 -5.70 -3.08 -9.68
CA ARG A 20 -4.75 -4.10 -10.15
C ARG A 20 -3.64 -3.47 -10.98
N GLU A 21 -3.98 -2.57 -11.88
CA GLU A 21 -2.98 -1.88 -12.70
C GLU A 21 -2.05 -1.00 -11.86
N ASN A 22 -2.58 -0.29 -10.86
CA ASN A 22 -1.76 0.48 -9.93
C ASN A 22 -0.78 -0.42 -9.13
N LEU A 23 -1.20 -1.63 -8.75
CA LEU A 23 -0.30 -2.60 -8.11
C LEU A 23 0.79 -3.08 -9.07
N ARG A 24 0.48 -3.28 -10.36
CA ARG A 24 1.49 -3.64 -11.37
C ARG A 24 2.48 -2.50 -11.59
N ASN A 25 1.99 -1.26 -11.61
CA ASN A 25 2.85 -0.08 -11.71
C ASN A 25 3.78 0.03 -10.51
N ASN A 26 3.28 -0.17 -9.28
CA ASN A 26 4.14 -0.21 -8.09
C ASN A 26 5.12 -1.38 -8.12
N LYS A 27 4.78 -2.50 -8.75
CA LYS A 27 5.73 -3.61 -8.90
C LYS A 27 6.90 -3.28 -9.83
N ASN A 28 6.72 -2.35 -10.76
CA ASN A 28 7.80 -1.82 -11.58
C ASN A 28 8.41 -0.59 -10.88
N ASP A 29 9.53 -0.79 -10.19
CA ASP A 29 10.25 0.24 -9.46
C ASP A 29 10.91 1.29 -10.37
N GLU A 30 10.91 1.13 -11.69
CA GLU A 30 11.32 2.16 -12.65
C GLU A 30 10.24 3.24 -12.89
N ILE A 31 8.99 3.02 -12.44
CA ILE A 31 7.89 3.96 -12.67
C ILE A 31 7.86 5.03 -11.57
N GLU A 32 8.37 6.20 -11.91
CA GLU A 32 8.31 7.41 -11.08
C GLU A 32 6.87 7.74 -10.63
N GLY A 33 6.75 8.31 -9.43
CA GLY A 33 5.47 8.70 -8.84
C GLY A 33 4.66 7.53 -8.25
N THR A 34 5.20 6.31 -8.23
CA THR A 34 4.66 5.19 -7.46
C THR A 34 5.26 5.13 -6.05
N PHE A 35 4.53 4.55 -5.09
CA PHE A 35 5.04 4.40 -3.73
C PHE A 35 6.28 3.52 -3.69
N CYS A 36 6.29 2.41 -4.45
CA CYS A 36 7.43 1.52 -4.51
C CYS A 36 8.66 2.16 -5.16
N HIS A 37 8.52 2.99 -6.20
CA HIS A 37 9.65 3.76 -6.70
C HIS A 37 10.20 4.72 -5.63
N ALA A 38 9.33 5.53 -5.03
CA ALA A 38 9.72 6.48 -3.99
C ALA A 38 10.43 5.75 -2.82
N LEU A 39 9.90 4.59 -2.41
CA LEU A 39 10.50 3.84 -1.32
C LEU A 39 11.80 3.14 -1.76
N PHE A 40 11.82 2.39 -2.86
CA PHE A 40 12.91 1.50 -3.21
C PHE A 40 14.12 2.26 -3.77
N GLU A 41 13.84 3.23 -4.65
CA GLU A 41 14.87 3.97 -5.38
C GLU A 41 15.21 5.28 -4.67
N ASP A 42 14.20 6.12 -4.39
CA ASP A 42 14.40 7.44 -3.77
C ASP A 42 14.62 7.36 -2.26
N ARG A 43 14.34 6.21 -1.64
CA ARG A 43 14.42 6.00 -0.19
C ARG A 43 13.53 6.95 0.62
N VAL A 44 12.41 7.36 0.03
CA VAL A 44 11.40 8.23 0.62
C VAL A 44 10.16 7.42 0.98
N PHE A 45 9.74 7.49 2.23
CA PHE A 45 8.44 7.01 2.66
C PHE A 45 7.39 8.08 2.39
N ASP A 46 6.71 7.98 1.24
CA ASP A 46 5.64 8.90 0.86
C ASP A 46 4.26 8.37 1.27
N GLU A 47 3.71 8.92 2.34
CA GLU A 47 2.38 8.56 2.85
C GLU A 47 1.25 8.88 1.87
N ALA A 48 1.39 9.94 1.07
CA ALA A 48 0.39 10.33 0.09
C ALA A 48 0.28 9.30 -1.05
N LEU A 49 1.34 8.53 -1.29
CA LEU A 49 1.36 7.39 -2.21
C LEU A 49 0.99 6.06 -1.52
N LEU A 50 1.36 5.87 -0.25
CA LEU A 50 1.02 4.66 0.50
C LEU A 50 -0.49 4.51 0.74
N VAL A 51 -1.16 5.58 1.17
CA VAL A 51 -2.60 5.54 1.49
C VAL A 51 -3.46 5.06 0.32
N PRO A 52 -3.33 5.60 -0.91
CA PRO A 52 -4.06 5.08 -2.05
C PRO A 52 -3.61 3.68 -2.44
N LEU A 53 -2.32 3.33 -2.28
CA LEU A 53 -1.82 1.97 -2.53
C LEU A 53 -2.50 0.94 -1.61
N ILE A 54 -2.63 1.21 -0.31
CA ILE A 54 -3.35 0.32 0.61
C ILE A 54 -4.80 0.13 0.14
N ALA A 55 -5.46 1.20 -0.28
CA ALA A 55 -6.82 1.13 -0.79
C ALA A 55 -6.94 0.32 -2.09
N ASP A 56 -5.91 0.35 -2.95
CA ASP A 56 -5.83 -0.51 -4.14
C ASP A 56 -5.64 -1.98 -3.75
N ILE A 57 -4.78 -2.28 -2.76
CA ILE A 57 -4.61 -3.63 -2.20
C ILE A 57 -5.94 -4.14 -1.61
N GLU A 58 -6.62 -3.33 -0.81
CA GLU A 58 -7.93 -3.64 -0.23
C GLU A 58 -8.98 -3.94 -1.30
N CYS A 59 -8.99 -3.16 -2.39
CA CYS A 59 -9.90 -3.36 -3.52
C CYS A 59 -9.63 -4.69 -4.23
N VAL A 60 -8.36 -4.98 -4.55
CA VAL A 60 -7.97 -6.21 -5.25
C VAL A 60 -8.20 -7.44 -4.39
N LEU A 61 -7.86 -7.40 -3.10
CA LEU A 61 -8.03 -8.51 -2.16
C LEU A 61 -9.46 -8.61 -1.58
N GLY A 62 -10.32 -7.63 -1.84
CA GLY A 62 -11.70 -7.59 -1.36
C GLY A 62 -12.71 -8.31 -2.25
N GLN A 63 -12.27 -8.88 -3.38
CA GLN A 63 -13.13 -9.64 -4.29
C GLN A 63 -13.57 -10.97 -3.65
N ASP A 64 -14.79 -11.42 -3.95
CA ASP A 64 -15.29 -12.73 -3.49
C ASP A 64 -14.40 -13.90 -3.94
N ALA A 65 -13.79 -13.78 -5.12
CA ALA A 65 -12.86 -14.74 -5.68
C ALA A 65 -11.59 -14.04 -6.17
N VAL A 66 -10.62 -13.84 -5.25
CA VAL A 66 -9.31 -13.27 -5.57
C VAL A 66 -8.47 -14.29 -6.33
N SER A 67 -7.95 -13.92 -7.50
CA SER A 67 -7.05 -14.79 -8.26
C SER A 67 -5.72 -15.02 -7.53
N PRO A 68 -5.06 -16.19 -7.66
CA PRO A 68 -3.73 -16.41 -7.08
C PRO A 68 -2.68 -15.42 -7.58
N GLU A 69 -2.84 -14.88 -8.80
CA GLU A 69 -1.96 -13.86 -9.35
C GLU A 69 -2.12 -12.52 -8.62
N ASP A 70 -3.36 -12.06 -8.44
CA ASP A 70 -3.68 -10.83 -7.72
C ASP A 70 -3.17 -10.89 -6.28
N ARG A 71 -3.34 -12.04 -5.62
CA ARG A 71 -2.81 -12.27 -4.26
C ARG A 71 -1.29 -12.17 -4.22
N ARG A 72 -0.60 -12.82 -5.17
CA ARG A 72 0.87 -12.74 -5.26
C ARG A 72 1.34 -11.32 -5.54
N LEU A 73 0.63 -10.58 -6.38
CA LEU A 73 0.95 -9.19 -6.71
C LEU A 73 0.82 -8.29 -5.47
N ALA A 74 -0.31 -8.35 -4.77
CA ALA A 74 -0.52 -7.61 -3.54
C ALA A 74 0.51 -7.96 -2.45
N HIS A 75 0.80 -9.26 -2.26
CA HIS A 75 1.81 -9.70 -1.30
C HIS A 75 3.21 -9.24 -1.66
N TRP A 76 3.55 -9.21 -2.96
CA TRP A 76 4.85 -8.71 -3.40
C TRP A 76 5.06 -7.26 -2.98
N VAL A 77 4.06 -6.40 -3.21
CA VAL A 77 4.10 -4.99 -2.80
C VAL A 77 4.26 -4.88 -1.28
N MET A 78 3.40 -5.55 -0.51
CA MET A 78 3.44 -5.47 0.95
C MET A 78 4.76 -5.96 1.54
N MET A 79 5.29 -7.08 1.02
CA MET A 79 6.57 -7.65 1.47
C MET A 79 7.77 -6.79 1.04
N GLY A 80 7.70 -6.12 -0.11
CA GLY A 80 8.71 -5.16 -0.53
C GLY A 80 8.80 -3.98 0.45
N THR A 81 7.66 -3.38 0.80
CA THR A 81 7.59 -2.32 1.82
C THR A 81 8.16 -2.78 3.16
N LEU A 82 7.73 -3.95 3.66
CA LEU A 82 8.22 -4.50 4.93
C LEU A 82 9.74 -4.72 4.90
N ARG A 83 10.28 -5.22 3.78
CA ARG A 83 11.71 -5.42 3.63
C ARG A 83 12.48 -4.10 3.76
N CYS A 84 12.06 -3.04 3.07
CA CYS A 84 12.71 -1.73 3.15
C CYS A 84 12.73 -1.18 4.58
N LEU A 85 11.64 -1.36 5.32
CA LEU A 85 11.58 -0.96 6.73
C LEU A 85 12.47 -1.80 7.62
N PHE A 86 12.53 -3.12 7.44
CA PHE A 86 13.46 -3.97 8.19
C PHE A 86 14.93 -3.61 7.87
N SER A 87 15.25 -3.40 6.59
CA SER A 87 16.56 -2.93 6.13
C SER A 87 16.95 -1.59 6.73
N HIS A 88 16.00 -0.65 6.88
CA HIS A 88 16.26 0.63 7.54
C HIS A 88 16.79 0.43 8.98
N PHE A 89 16.27 -0.54 9.73
CA PHE A 89 16.70 -0.81 11.11
C PHE A 89 17.86 -1.81 11.24
N ASP A 90 18.20 -2.55 10.18
CA ASP A 90 19.36 -3.44 10.21
C ASP A 90 20.66 -2.64 10.16
N ALA A 91 21.52 -2.81 11.17
CA ALA A 91 22.81 -2.13 11.26
C ALA A 91 23.80 -2.56 10.15
N ASN A 92 23.57 -3.72 9.52
CA ASN A 92 24.42 -4.26 8.45
C ASN A 92 23.91 -3.92 7.05
N ASP A 93 22.70 -3.39 6.93
CA ASP A 93 22.13 -2.99 5.66
C ASP A 93 22.41 -1.50 5.40
N LEU A 94 22.91 -1.20 4.20
CA LEU A 94 23.22 0.17 3.77
C LEU A 94 21.98 0.94 3.33
N TYR A 95 20.87 0.26 3.11
CA TYR A 95 19.61 0.90 2.77
C TYR A 95 19.04 1.61 4.01
N LYS A 96 18.74 2.90 3.86
CA LYS A 96 18.10 3.75 4.88
C LYS A 96 17.07 4.64 4.22
N ILE A 97 15.83 4.53 4.68
CA ILE A 97 14.76 5.47 4.36
C ILE A 97 15.11 6.85 4.95
N GLU A 98 15.23 7.87 4.10
CA GLU A 98 15.82 9.17 4.44
C GLU A 98 14.92 10.02 5.34
N ASN A 99 13.60 9.90 5.17
CA ASN A 99 12.60 10.68 5.89
C ASN A 99 11.83 9.88 6.96
N LEU A 100 12.35 8.73 7.40
CA LEU A 100 11.71 7.91 8.43
C LEU A 100 12.04 8.40 9.84
N ASP A 101 11.43 9.52 10.24
CA ASP A 101 11.49 9.98 11.63
C ASP A 101 10.52 9.22 12.55
N ALA A 102 10.54 9.56 13.84
CA ALA A 102 9.68 8.93 14.84
C ALA A 102 8.18 9.12 14.57
N GLU A 103 7.80 10.23 13.92
CA GLU A 103 6.41 10.54 13.63
C GLU A 103 5.89 9.68 12.46
N VAL A 104 6.65 9.63 11.36
CA VAL A 104 6.37 8.79 10.19
C VAL A 104 6.38 7.31 10.60
N TYR A 105 7.40 6.89 11.36
CA TYR A 105 7.47 5.52 11.85
C TYR A 105 6.31 5.19 12.82
N GLY A 106 5.87 6.14 13.64
CA GLY A 106 4.72 5.97 14.52
C GLY A 106 3.43 5.66 13.75
N ARG A 107 3.17 6.38 12.66
CA ARG A 107 2.02 6.10 11.77
C ARG A 107 2.16 4.78 11.03
N TRP A 108 3.37 4.47 10.54
CA TRP A 108 3.65 3.18 9.93
C TRP A 108 3.41 2.02 10.89
N SER A 109 4.08 2.01 12.04
CA SER A 109 4.05 0.90 13.01
C SER A 109 2.69 0.73 13.71
N GLY A 110 1.85 1.77 13.69
CA GLY A 110 0.45 1.69 14.08
C GLY A 110 -0.47 1.33 12.91
N ASP A 111 -1.15 2.33 12.37
CA ASP A 111 -2.29 2.17 11.48
C ASP A 111 -1.94 1.41 10.19
N TYR A 112 -0.83 1.77 9.51
CA TYR A 112 -0.52 1.18 8.22
C TYR A 112 -0.06 -0.27 8.33
N PHE A 113 0.77 -0.58 9.33
CA PHE A 113 1.23 -1.93 9.60
C PHE A 113 0.06 -2.86 9.94
N GLU A 114 -0.88 -2.42 10.77
CA GLU A 114 -2.06 -3.23 11.10
C GLU A 114 -2.95 -3.49 9.88
N ARG A 115 -3.10 -2.51 8.98
CA ARG A 115 -3.80 -2.73 7.69
C ARG A 115 -3.07 -3.76 6.82
N PHE A 116 -1.76 -3.64 6.67
CA PHE A 116 -0.95 -4.63 5.95
C PHE A 116 -1.06 -6.02 6.56
N ARG A 117 -0.95 -6.13 7.89
CA ARG A 117 -1.07 -7.39 8.62
C ARG A 117 -2.43 -8.05 8.38
N ALA A 118 -3.51 -7.27 8.42
CA ALA A 118 -4.85 -7.77 8.13
C ALA A 118 -4.98 -8.26 6.68
N LEU A 119 -4.42 -7.52 5.72
CA LEU A 119 -4.49 -7.86 4.30
C LEU A 119 -3.68 -9.10 3.93
N MET A 120 -2.49 -9.28 4.51
CA MET A 120 -1.65 -10.48 4.28
C MET A 120 -2.27 -11.77 4.84
N SER A 121 -3.23 -11.67 5.76
CA SER A 121 -3.93 -12.82 6.34
C SER A 121 -5.13 -13.32 5.51
N ARG A 122 -5.48 -12.59 4.45
CA ARG A 122 -6.59 -12.93 3.55
C ARG A 122 -6.21 -13.95 2.51
#